data_AF-A0A2V5HT97-F1
#
_entry.id   AF-A0A2V5HT97-F1
#
_cell.length_a   1.000
_cell.length_b   1.000
_cell.length_c   1.000
_cell.angle_alpha   90.00
_cell.angle_beta   90.00
_cell.angle_gamma   90.00
#
_symmetry.space_group_name_H-M   'P 1'
#
loop_
_entity.id
_entity.type
_entity.pdbx_description
1 polymer ?
#
loop_
_entity_poly.entity_id
_entity_poly.type
_entity_poly.pdbx_seq_one_letter_code
_entity_poly.pdbx_strand_id
1 'polypeptide(L)'
;MTVIWGLDLKEIQWNKFKSSNMFTRIYHLRRTKMIVYQLAMILCVCSESTGTAALSDYVDQQSYIERHHPGVSVYNNDFVGAASYNIFVGVAVATIFGAAFFFDLFWPERHESKSVRLAWKICGVVVSIMMLSSALTMTIITATRSVQVHGTDAAGAREFWSESKKKPAFVYRKNPKALASVVLAWPGWVFTVVSAIILIASQNHDDVHGPKSNYGRQMEGGEKIPEPEPANGLHNQTLRE
;
A
#
# COMPACT_ATOMS: atom_id res chain seq x y z
N MET A 1 -22.68 -23.42 14.57
CA MET A 1 -21.64 -22.90 13.65
C MET A 1 -21.57 -21.40 13.83
N THR A 2 -20.37 -20.85 13.93
CA THR A 2 -20.22 -19.45 14.36
C THR A 2 -20.30 -18.53 13.15
N VAL A 3 -21.50 -18.00 12.91
CA VAL A 3 -21.74 -16.91 11.97
C VAL A 3 -21.47 -15.61 12.72
N ILE A 4 -20.51 -14.83 12.24
CA ILE A 4 -20.09 -13.57 12.85
C ILE A 4 -20.43 -12.46 11.84
N TRP A 5 -21.36 -11.56 12.19
CA TRP A 5 -21.86 -10.48 11.32
C TRP A 5 -22.45 -10.94 9.97
N GLY A 6 -23.07 -12.13 9.93
CA GLY A 6 -23.65 -12.70 8.71
C GLY A 6 -22.63 -13.35 7.76
N LEU A 7 -21.36 -13.45 8.17
CA LEU A 7 -20.29 -14.09 7.42
C LEU A 7 -19.99 -15.46 8.02
N ASP A 8 -20.01 -16.50 7.18
CA ASP A 8 -19.65 -17.86 7.61
C ASP A 8 -18.12 -17.99 7.68
N LEU A 9 -17.59 -18.22 8.89
CA LEU A 9 -16.16 -18.40 9.13
C LEU A 9 -15.59 -19.66 8.45
N LYS A 10 -16.43 -20.62 8.04
CA LYS A 10 -16.00 -21.80 7.26
C LYS A 10 -15.47 -21.44 5.87
N GLU A 11 -15.81 -20.26 5.36
CA GLU A 11 -15.33 -19.77 4.07
C GLU A 11 -13.88 -19.26 4.11
N ILE A 12 -13.35 -19.00 5.32
CA ILE A 12 -11.94 -18.69 5.52
C ILE A 12 -11.15 -19.99 5.36
N GLN A 13 -10.68 -20.25 4.16
CA GLN A 13 -9.87 -21.41 3.85
C GLN A 13 -8.57 -20.98 3.18
N TRP A 14 -7.45 -21.58 3.60
CA TRP A 14 -6.13 -21.34 3.00
C TRP A 14 -6.13 -21.62 1.48
N ASN A 15 -6.98 -22.54 1.03
CA ASN A 15 -7.17 -22.84 -0.40
C ASN A 15 -7.74 -21.66 -1.21
N LYS A 16 -8.45 -20.70 -0.60
CA LYS A 16 -8.94 -19.50 -1.30
C LYS A 16 -7.82 -18.54 -1.70
N PHE A 17 -6.64 -18.61 -1.08
CA PHE A 17 -5.44 -17.86 -1.51
C PHE A 17 -4.79 -18.41 -2.78
N LYS A 18 -5.27 -19.55 -3.31
CA LYS A 18 -4.74 -20.08 -4.57
C LYS A 18 -4.96 -19.06 -5.69
N SER A 19 -3.91 -18.83 -6.50
CA SER A 19 -3.92 -17.90 -7.65
C SER A 19 -5.13 -18.09 -8.57
N SER A 20 -5.58 -19.34 -8.77
CA SER A 20 -6.78 -19.66 -9.57
C SER A 20 -8.08 -19.06 -9.02
N ASN A 21 -8.19 -18.86 -7.70
CA ASN A 21 -9.35 -18.29 -7.00
C ASN A 21 -9.25 -16.75 -6.90
N MET A 22 -8.03 -16.23 -6.78
CA MET A 22 -7.76 -14.78 -6.71
C MET A 22 -7.93 -14.08 -8.05
N PHE A 23 -7.52 -14.72 -9.16
CA PHE A 23 -7.53 -14.10 -10.49
C PHE A 23 -8.66 -14.60 -11.40
N THR A 24 -9.70 -15.20 -10.83
CA THR A 24 -10.85 -15.70 -11.59
C THR A 24 -11.68 -14.58 -12.22
N ARG A 25 -12.24 -14.84 -13.40
CA ARG A 25 -13.15 -13.92 -14.12
C ARG A 25 -14.62 -14.03 -13.71
N ILE A 26 -14.96 -14.93 -12.79
CA ILE A 26 -16.35 -15.18 -12.35
C ILE A 26 -16.96 -13.93 -11.69
N TYR A 27 -16.15 -13.12 -11.00
CA TYR A 27 -16.60 -11.95 -10.26
C TYR A 27 -16.14 -10.66 -10.93
N HIS A 28 -16.99 -9.63 -10.88
CA HIS A 28 -16.69 -8.35 -11.53
C HIS A 28 -15.46 -7.67 -10.90
N LEU A 29 -14.53 -7.21 -11.74
CA LEU A 29 -13.27 -6.54 -11.36
C LEU A 29 -12.35 -7.30 -10.38
N ARG A 30 -12.62 -8.57 -10.03
CA ARG A 30 -11.86 -9.31 -9.01
C ARG A 30 -10.36 -9.30 -9.24
N ARG A 31 -9.90 -9.69 -10.45
CA ARG A 31 -8.46 -9.68 -10.77
C ARG A 31 -7.84 -8.29 -10.61
N THR A 32 -8.54 -7.26 -11.08
CA THR A 32 -8.07 -5.87 -11.01
C THR A 32 -7.99 -5.40 -9.57
N LYS A 33 -9.02 -5.66 -8.75
CA LYS A 33 -9.02 -5.34 -7.31
C LYS A 33 -7.86 -6.00 -6.58
N MET A 34 -7.68 -7.31 -6.78
CA MET A 34 -6.63 -8.06 -6.08
C MET A 34 -5.24 -7.54 -6.42
N ILE A 35 -4.98 -7.18 -7.68
CA ILE A 35 -3.68 -6.63 -8.10
C ILE A 35 -3.50 -5.21 -7.56
N VAL A 36 -4.48 -4.33 -7.77
CA VAL A 36 -4.35 -2.90 -7.47
C VAL A 36 -4.31 -2.64 -5.96
N TYR A 37 -5.12 -3.35 -5.16
CA TYR A 37 -5.06 -3.25 -3.71
C TYR A 37 -3.71 -3.70 -3.17
N GLN A 38 -3.16 -4.80 -3.69
CA GLN A 38 -1.85 -5.29 -3.28
C GLN A 38 -0.71 -4.35 -3.68
N LEU A 39 -0.77 -3.76 -4.87
CA LEU A 39 0.20 -2.73 -5.29
C LEU A 39 0.16 -1.51 -4.36
N ALA A 40 -1.04 -1.01 -4.03
CA ALA A 40 -1.19 0.09 -3.07
C ALA A 40 -0.57 -0.27 -1.72
N MET A 41 -0.91 -1.44 -1.17
CA MET A 41 -0.41 -1.88 0.13
C MET A 41 1.11 -2.06 0.14
N ILE A 42 1.69 -2.76 -0.83
CA ILE A 42 3.13 -3.03 -0.87
C ILE A 42 3.91 -1.72 -0.99
N LEU A 43 3.52 -0.82 -1.88
CA LEU A 43 4.23 0.45 -2.08
C LEU A 43 4.14 1.36 -0.85
N CYS A 44 2.96 1.45 -0.22
CA CYS A 44 2.78 2.20 1.03
C CYS A 44 3.60 1.59 2.18
N VAL A 45 3.59 0.27 2.36
CA VAL A 45 4.36 -0.42 3.41
C VAL A 45 5.88 -0.30 3.18
N CYS A 46 6.35 -0.40 1.93
CA CYS A 46 7.76 -0.21 1.62
C CYS A 46 8.19 1.26 1.83
N SER A 47 7.34 2.22 1.46
CA SER A 47 7.54 3.65 1.74
C SER A 47 7.67 3.91 3.24
N GLU A 48 6.71 3.38 4.02
CA GLU A 48 6.72 3.48 5.47
C GLU A 48 7.98 2.84 6.06
N SER A 49 8.29 1.59 5.70
CA SER A 49 9.44 0.84 6.25
C SER A 49 10.77 1.54 6.01
N THR A 50 10.96 2.10 4.81
CA THR A 50 12.18 2.86 4.48
C THR A 50 12.22 4.21 5.20
N GLY A 51 11.06 4.87 5.38
CA GLY A 51 10.91 6.07 6.19
C GLY A 51 11.25 5.82 7.66
N THR A 52 10.73 4.72 8.24
CA THR A 52 11.03 4.27 9.61
C THR A 52 12.51 3.96 9.78
N ALA A 53 13.13 3.29 8.81
CA ALA A 53 14.57 3.02 8.86
C ALA A 53 15.40 4.31 8.85
N ALA A 54 14.99 5.35 8.12
CA ALA A 54 15.63 6.66 8.16
C ALA A 54 15.39 7.36 9.50
N LEU A 55 14.15 7.31 10.00
CA LEU A 55 13.73 7.87 11.28
C LEU A 55 14.57 7.31 12.43
N SER A 56 14.68 5.98 12.53
CA SER A 56 15.47 5.32 13.57
C SER A 56 16.94 5.76 13.51
N ASP A 57 17.51 5.93 12.32
CA ASP A 57 18.90 6.39 12.20
C ASP A 57 19.08 7.82 12.73
N TYR A 58 18.13 8.73 12.47
CA TYR A 58 18.19 10.10 12.98
C TYR A 58 17.97 10.18 14.50
N VAL A 59 17.05 9.39 15.04
CA VAL A 59 16.77 9.36 16.49
C VAL A 59 17.92 8.73 17.27
N ASP A 60 18.50 7.63 16.76
CA ASP A 60 19.66 6.98 17.38
C ASP A 60 20.86 7.93 17.41
N GLN A 61 21.07 8.67 16.32
CA GLN A 61 22.16 9.64 16.24
C GLN A 61 21.97 10.83 17.17
N GLN A 62 20.77 11.41 17.21
CA GLN A 62 20.45 12.47 18.16
C GLN A 62 20.71 12.00 19.60
N SER A 63 20.19 10.84 19.96
CA SER A 63 20.37 10.25 21.28
C SER A 63 21.85 9.99 21.61
N TYR A 64 22.67 9.64 20.62
CA TYR A 64 24.10 9.43 20.81
C TYR A 64 24.83 10.76 21.09
N ILE A 65 24.61 11.77 20.26
CA ILE A 65 25.29 13.08 20.37
C ILE A 65 24.92 13.77 21.68
N GLU A 66 23.63 13.84 22.00
CA GLU A 66 23.14 14.52 23.22
C GLU A 66 23.61 13.83 24.51
N ARG A 67 23.94 12.53 24.47
CA ARG A 67 24.50 11.80 25.62
C ARG A 67 26.00 12.00 25.81
N HIS A 68 26.76 12.17 24.73
CA HIS A 68 28.23 12.26 24.81
C HIS A 68 28.73 13.70 24.86
N HIS A 69 27.94 14.66 24.36
CA HIS A 69 28.32 16.07 24.27
C HIS A 69 27.32 16.95 25.03
N PRO A 70 27.45 17.07 26.36
CA PRO A 70 26.54 17.88 27.17
C PRO A 70 26.61 19.35 26.74
N GLY A 71 25.45 19.93 26.41
CA GLY A 71 25.32 21.29 25.87
C GLY A 71 25.07 21.37 24.37
N VAL A 72 25.15 20.23 23.65
CA VAL A 72 24.79 20.12 22.23
C VAL A 72 23.39 19.52 22.10
N SER A 73 22.53 20.16 21.30
CA SER A 73 21.17 19.68 21.02
C SER A 73 20.96 19.46 19.52
N VAL A 74 20.37 18.33 19.13
CA VAL A 74 20.15 17.99 17.72
C VAL A 74 18.65 18.00 17.43
N TYR A 75 18.23 18.85 16.49
CA TYR A 75 16.82 18.96 16.10
C TYR A 75 16.58 18.31 14.74
N ASN A 76 15.82 17.20 14.78
CA ASN A 76 15.37 16.45 13.61
C ASN A 76 13.83 16.30 13.56
N ASN A 77 13.11 17.04 14.43
CA ASN A 77 11.67 16.94 14.67
C ASN A 77 10.84 17.02 13.39
N ASP A 78 11.28 17.79 12.40
CA ASP A 78 10.59 17.94 11.12
C ASP A 78 10.50 16.61 10.38
N PHE A 79 11.63 15.89 10.26
CA PHE A 79 11.67 14.59 9.61
C PHE A 79 11.00 13.52 10.48
N VAL A 80 11.17 13.61 11.80
CA VAL A 80 10.51 12.69 12.74
C VAL A 80 8.99 12.76 12.61
N GLY A 81 8.44 13.97 12.57
CA GLY A 81 7.01 14.20 12.37
C GLY A 81 6.52 13.71 11.01
N ALA A 82 7.24 14.04 9.93
CA ALA A 82 6.89 13.59 8.59
C ALA A 82 6.90 12.06 8.45
N ALA A 83 7.94 11.39 8.94
CA ALA A 83 8.06 9.93 8.90
C ALA A 83 7.00 9.25 9.79
N SER A 84 6.71 9.80 10.97
CA SER A 84 5.67 9.29 11.87
C SER A 84 4.27 9.40 11.25
N TYR A 85 3.99 10.52 10.57
CA TYR A 85 2.75 10.67 9.83
C TYR A 85 2.66 9.67 8.67
N ASN A 86 3.77 9.43 7.96
CA ASN A 86 3.81 8.43 6.89
C ASN A 86 3.54 7.01 7.39
N ILE A 87 4.06 6.64 8.57
CA ILE A 87 3.74 5.37 9.25
C ILE A 87 2.24 5.25 9.50
N PHE A 88 1.65 6.28 10.14
CA PHE A 88 0.23 6.27 10.45
C PHE A 88 -0.65 6.09 9.21
N VAL A 89 -0.33 6.82 8.14
CA VAL A 89 -1.09 6.77 6.89
C VAL A 89 -0.88 5.45 6.14
N GLY A 90 0.35 4.91 6.13
CA GLY A 90 0.66 3.60 5.54
C GLY A 90 -0.16 2.47 6.17
N VAL A 91 -0.20 2.43 7.51
CA VAL A 91 -1.02 1.48 8.28
C VAL A 91 -2.52 1.68 7.99
N ALA A 92 -2.99 2.92 7.87
CA ALA A 92 -4.39 3.19 7.54
C ALA A 92 -4.77 2.65 6.15
N VAL A 93 -3.94 2.87 5.13
CA VAL A 93 -4.12 2.34 3.77
C VAL A 93 -4.13 0.81 3.79
N ALA A 94 -3.17 0.18 4.50
CA ALA A 94 -3.08 -1.26 4.63
C ALA A 94 -4.30 -1.85 5.35
N THR A 95 -4.83 -1.16 6.36
CA THR A 95 -6.01 -1.61 7.09
C THR A 95 -7.25 -1.57 6.20
N ILE A 96 -7.48 -0.48 5.47
CA ILE A 96 -8.66 -0.33 4.62
C ILE A 96 -8.60 -1.27 3.41
N PHE A 97 -7.55 -1.19 2.60
CA PHE A 97 -7.47 -2.00 1.38
C PHE A 97 -7.06 -3.46 1.63
N GLY A 98 -6.35 -3.73 2.73
CA GLY A 98 -6.08 -5.10 3.17
C GLY A 98 -7.35 -5.78 3.65
N ALA A 99 -8.16 -5.10 4.47
CA ALA A 99 -9.47 -5.63 4.85
C ALA A 99 -10.35 -5.82 3.61
N ALA A 100 -10.47 -4.83 2.72
CA ALA A 100 -11.23 -4.96 1.48
C ALA A 100 -10.77 -6.14 0.61
N PHE A 101 -9.45 -6.36 0.51
CA PHE A 101 -8.87 -7.52 -0.16
C PHE A 101 -9.32 -8.84 0.47
N PHE A 102 -9.22 -8.99 1.79
CA PHE A 102 -9.64 -10.22 2.48
C PHE A 102 -11.15 -10.45 2.39
N PHE A 103 -11.96 -9.41 2.51
CA PHE A 103 -13.40 -9.51 2.36
C PHE A 103 -13.81 -9.96 0.95
N ASP A 104 -13.22 -9.39 -0.10
CA ASP A 104 -13.50 -9.76 -1.49
C ASP A 104 -12.96 -11.17 -1.84
N LEU A 105 -11.96 -11.66 -1.10
CA LEU A 105 -11.39 -13.00 -1.27
C LEU A 105 -12.23 -14.07 -0.55
N PHE A 106 -12.55 -13.84 0.71
CA PHE A 106 -13.24 -14.83 1.55
C PHE A 106 -14.74 -14.84 1.31
N TRP A 107 -15.40 -13.70 1.16
CA TRP A 107 -16.86 -13.62 1.03
C TRP A 107 -17.28 -12.73 -0.15
N PRO A 108 -17.11 -13.22 -1.39
CA PRO A 108 -17.38 -12.40 -2.56
C PRO A 108 -18.86 -12.16 -2.86
N GLU A 109 -19.74 -13.00 -2.33
CA GLU A 109 -21.20 -12.86 -2.46
C GLU A 109 -21.84 -12.20 -1.23
N ARG A 110 -21.02 -11.58 -0.36
CA ARG A 110 -21.52 -10.96 0.87
C ARG A 110 -22.55 -9.85 0.56
N HIS A 111 -23.69 -9.93 1.24
CA HIS A 111 -24.66 -8.85 1.26
C HIS A 111 -24.28 -7.84 2.33
N GLU A 112 -23.73 -6.70 1.90
CA GLU A 112 -23.45 -5.57 2.79
C GLU A 112 -24.65 -4.62 2.87
N SER A 113 -24.86 -4.04 4.06
CA SER A 113 -25.83 -2.95 4.21
C SER A 113 -25.34 -1.70 3.46
N LYS A 114 -26.28 -0.85 3.03
CA LYS A 114 -25.97 0.42 2.34
C LYS A 114 -25.01 1.31 3.15
N SER A 115 -25.16 1.32 4.48
CA SER A 115 -24.30 2.10 5.38
C SER A 115 -22.86 1.59 5.39
N VAL A 116 -22.65 0.27 5.37
CA VAL A 116 -21.29 -0.32 5.33
C VAL A 116 -20.63 -0.04 3.98
N ARG A 117 -21.37 -0.16 2.88
CA ARG A 117 -20.86 0.22 1.54
C ARG A 117 -20.46 1.69 1.50
N LEU A 118 -21.29 2.59 2.02
CA LEU A 118 -20.96 4.01 2.11
C LEU A 118 -19.71 4.26 2.96
N ALA A 119 -19.58 3.58 4.11
CA ALA A 119 -18.39 3.67 4.95
C ALA A 119 -17.12 3.27 4.20
N TRP A 120 -17.14 2.18 3.42
CA TRP A 120 -16.03 1.78 2.56
C TRP A 120 -15.64 2.87 1.56
N LYS A 121 -16.62 3.49 0.87
CA LYS A 121 -16.36 4.58 -0.08
C LYS A 121 -15.72 5.78 0.62
N ILE A 122 -16.26 6.19 1.77
CA ILE A 122 -15.72 7.31 2.56
C ILE A 122 -14.30 7.01 3.03
N CYS A 123 -14.07 5.84 3.63
CA CYS A 123 -12.74 5.42 4.08
C CYS A 123 -11.74 5.41 2.93
N GLY A 124 -12.09 4.86 1.77
CA GLY A 124 -11.24 4.84 0.58
C GLY A 124 -10.82 6.25 0.11
N VAL A 125 -11.76 7.20 0.11
CA VAL A 125 -11.47 8.61 -0.24
C VAL A 125 -10.60 9.27 0.83
N VAL A 126 -10.93 9.08 2.12
CA VAL A 126 -10.18 9.67 3.23
C VAL A 126 -8.73 9.19 3.25
N VAL A 127 -8.48 7.88 3.12
CA VAL A 127 -7.10 7.35 3.11
C VAL A 127 -6.34 7.79 1.86
N SER A 128 -7.02 8.03 0.73
CA SER A 128 -6.39 8.58 -0.48
C SER A 128 -5.92 10.03 -0.27
N ILE A 129 -6.73 10.85 0.40
CA ILE A 129 -6.37 12.24 0.75
C ILE A 129 -5.25 12.26 1.80
N MET A 130 -5.33 11.39 2.81
CA MET A 130 -4.27 11.25 3.80
C MET A 130 -2.95 10.81 3.17
N MET A 131 -2.98 9.86 2.23
CA MET A 131 -1.78 9.41 1.52
C MET A 131 -1.19 10.50 0.63
N LEU A 132 -2.02 11.34 0.00
CA LEU A 132 -1.54 12.53 -0.72
C LEU A 132 -0.83 13.50 0.22
N SER A 133 -1.49 13.83 1.34
CA SER A 133 -0.94 14.71 2.37
C SER A 133 0.40 14.18 2.90
N SER A 134 0.49 12.87 3.13
CA SER A 134 1.70 12.20 3.59
C SER A 134 2.82 12.29 2.55
N ALA A 135 2.53 11.94 1.29
CA ALA A 135 3.49 12.01 0.19
C ALA A 135 4.02 13.44 0.00
N LEU A 136 3.15 14.45 0.07
CA LEU A 136 3.54 15.85 0.01
C LEU A 136 4.42 16.26 1.19
N THR A 137 4.01 15.93 2.42
CA THR A 137 4.76 16.25 3.64
C THR A 137 6.14 15.63 3.61
N MET A 138 6.24 14.33 3.30
CA MET A 138 7.51 13.63 3.13
C MET A 138 8.38 14.26 2.04
N THR A 139 7.79 14.64 0.90
CA THR A 139 8.51 15.29 -0.20
C THR A 139 9.07 16.64 0.23
N ILE A 140 8.24 17.50 0.81
CA ILE A 140 8.62 18.87 1.19
C ILE A 140 9.70 18.84 2.26
N ILE A 141 9.52 18.06 3.33
CA ILE A 141 10.49 17.98 4.42
C ILE A 141 11.80 17.37 3.94
N THR A 142 11.73 16.26 3.19
CA THR A 142 12.95 15.61 2.67
C THR A 142 13.71 16.52 1.70
N ALA A 143 13.01 17.30 0.86
CA ALA A 143 13.63 18.16 -0.13
C ALA A 143 14.22 19.46 0.45
N THR A 144 13.54 20.07 1.43
CA THR A 144 13.82 21.43 1.89
C THR A 144 14.54 21.52 3.23
N ARG A 145 14.40 20.50 4.10
CA ARG A 145 14.91 20.57 5.46
C ARG A 145 16.23 19.82 5.62
N SER A 146 16.95 20.19 6.67
CA SER A 146 18.18 19.56 7.13
C SER A 146 18.19 19.57 8.64
N VAL A 147 18.98 18.67 9.21
CA VAL A 147 19.18 18.61 10.66
C VAL A 147 19.80 19.93 11.14
N GLN A 148 19.30 20.45 12.26
CA GLN A 148 19.86 21.60 12.95
C GLN A 148 20.59 21.11 14.20
N VAL A 149 21.83 21.55 14.40
CA VAL A 149 22.63 21.25 15.60
C VAL A 149 22.90 22.57 16.30
N HIS A 150 22.54 22.66 17.57
CA HIS A 150 22.75 23.83 18.42
C HIS A 150 23.77 23.52 19.51
N GLY A 151 24.45 24.55 20.03
CA GLY A 151 25.44 24.40 21.10
C GLY A 151 26.86 24.07 20.63
N THR A 152 27.12 24.11 19.33
CA THR A 152 28.46 23.95 18.73
C THR A 152 28.55 24.71 17.41
N ASP A 153 29.75 24.89 16.88
CA ASP A 153 30.00 25.46 15.57
C ASP A 153 29.85 24.42 14.44
N ALA A 154 29.88 24.85 13.18
CA ALA A 154 29.65 23.94 12.05
C ALA A 154 30.74 22.86 11.91
N ALA A 155 31.96 23.11 12.43
CA ALA A 155 33.04 22.15 12.44
C ALA A 155 32.83 21.09 13.52
N GLY A 156 32.56 21.50 14.77
CA GLY A 156 32.25 20.60 15.88
C GLY A 156 31.00 19.76 15.61
N ALA A 157 29.95 20.35 15.02
CA ALA A 157 28.76 19.60 14.60
C ALA A 157 29.10 18.43 13.68
N ARG A 158 30.01 18.61 12.71
CA ARG A 158 30.42 17.55 11.78
C ARG A 158 31.30 16.50 12.44
N GLU A 159 32.16 16.92 13.37
CA GLU A 159 33.01 16.03 14.14
C GLU A 159 32.16 15.09 14.99
N PHE A 160 31.26 15.63 15.81
CA PHE A 160 30.33 14.83 16.63
C PHE A 160 29.43 13.93 15.78
N TRP A 161 29.03 14.40 14.59
CA TRP A 161 28.26 13.60 13.64
C TRP A 161 29.02 12.37 13.13
N SER A 162 30.35 12.48 13.02
CA SER A 162 31.22 11.42 12.51
C SER A 162 31.54 10.33 13.54
N GLU A 163 31.36 10.62 14.82
CA GLU A 163 31.58 9.70 15.94
C GLU A 163 30.46 8.66 16.07
N SER A 164 29.23 9.03 15.73
CA SER A 164 28.08 8.12 15.76
C SER A 164 28.29 6.93 14.80
N LYS A 165 27.97 5.73 15.28
CA LYS A 165 27.96 4.50 14.45
C LYS A 165 27.01 4.62 13.25
N LYS A 166 25.88 5.30 13.45
CA LYS A 166 24.90 5.60 12.39
C LYS A 166 25.11 7.02 11.91
N LYS A 167 25.32 7.18 10.61
CA LYS A 167 25.70 8.46 9.97
C LYS A 167 24.69 8.84 8.88
N PRO A 168 23.41 9.05 9.21
CA PRO A 168 22.47 9.57 8.23
C PRO A 168 22.93 10.95 7.75
N ALA A 169 22.54 11.32 6.53
CA ALA A 169 22.99 12.57 5.94
C ALA A 169 22.39 13.79 6.68
N PHE A 170 23.20 14.83 6.90
CA PHE A 170 22.74 16.11 7.48
C PHE A 170 21.55 16.72 6.72
N VAL A 171 21.57 16.61 5.39
CA VAL A 171 20.49 17.07 4.52
C VAL A 171 19.64 15.87 4.15
N TYR A 172 18.33 15.93 4.42
CA TYR A 172 17.44 14.77 4.26
C TYR A 172 17.41 14.22 2.83
N ARG A 173 17.43 15.09 1.80
CA ARG A 173 17.50 14.68 0.39
C ARG A 173 18.74 13.89 0.01
N LYS A 174 19.79 13.87 0.83
CA LYS A 174 20.99 13.06 0.59
C LYS A 174 20.92 11.69 1.30
N ASN A 175 19.89 11.45 2.09
CA ASN A 175 19.67 10.17 2.74
C ASN A 175 18.92 9.23 1.78
N PRO A 176 19.55 8.12 1.33
CA PRO A 176 18.93 7.22 0.35
C PRO A 176 17.65 6.56 0.89
N LYS A 177 17.55 6.33 2.21
CA LYS A 177 16.35 5.74 2.83
C LYS A 177 15.18 6.74 2.81
N ALA A 178 15.45 8.01 3.12
CA ALA A 178 14.46 9.08 3.04
C ALA A 178 13.97 9.29 1.59
N LEU A 179 14.90 9.30 0.63
CA LEU A 179 14.55 9.38 -0.79
C LEU A 179 13.72 8.18 -1.26
N ALA A 180 14.12 6.95 -0.89
CA ALA A 180 13.38 5.74 -1.23
C ALA A 180 11.93 5.81 -0.71
N SER A 181 11.74 6.29 0.53
CA SER A 181 10.42 6.50 1.12
C SER A 181 9.56 7.45 0.27
N VAL A 182 10.11 8.62 -0.11
CA VAL A 182 9.40 9.60 -0.96
C VAL A 182 9.07 9.01 -2.34
N VAL A 183 10.04 8.35 -2.99
CA VAL A 183 9.86 7.78 -4.33
C VAL A 183 8.80 6.69 -4.33
N LEU A 184 8.69 5.87 -3.28
CA LEU A 184 7.67 4.83 -3.14
C LEU A 184 6.30 5.38 -2.74
N ALA A 185 6.26 6.48 -1.98
CA ALA A 185 5.01 7.12 -1.54
C ALA A 185 4.14 7.59 -2.72
N TRP A 186 4.75 8.13 -3.78
CA TRP A 186 4.02 8.65 -4.94
C TRP A 186 3.28 7.57 -5.75
N PRO A 187 3.93 6.49 -6.22
CA PRO A 187 3.24 5.34 -6.79
C PRO A 187 2.22 4.73 -5.81
N GLY A 188 2.56 4.63 -4.52
CA GLY A 188 1.64 4.15 -3.49
C GLY A 188 0.35 4.98 -3.44
N TRP A 189 0.45 6.31 -3.47
CA TRP A 189 -0.69 7.21 -3.56
C TRP A 189 -1.53 6.99 -4.83
N VAL A 190 -0.89 6.87 -6.00
CA VAL A 190 -1.61 6.61 -7.27
C VAL A 190 -2.42 5.32 -7.17
N PHE A 191 -1.81 4.23 -6.71
CA PHE A 191 -2.54 2.97 -6.55
C PHE A 191 -3.61 3.03 -5.45
N THR A 192 -3.43 3.86 -4.41
CA THR A 192 -4.46 4.12 -3.39
C THR A 192 -5.69 4.79 -4.01
N VAL A 193 -5.50 5.81 -4.84
CA VAL A 193 -6.59 6.49 -5.58
C VAL A 193 -7.29 5.54 -6.53
N VAL A 194 -6.52 4.79 -7.33
CA VAL A 194 -7.09 3.80 -8.25
C VAL A 194 -7.86 2.71 -7.48
N SER A 195 -7.36 2.28 -6.31
CA SER A 195 -8.06 1.34 -5.43
C SER A 195 -9.41 1.89 -4.97
N ALA A 196 -9.46 3.17 -4.55
CA ALA A 196 -10.72 3.81 -4.15
C ALA A 196 -11.72 3.91 -5.31
N ILE A 197 -11.25 4.25 -6.52
CA ILE A 197 -12.10 4.30 -7.73
C ILE A 197 -12.65 2.91 -8.06
N ILE A 198 -11.81 1.87 -8.05
CA ILE A 198 -12.25 0.50 -8.36
C ILE A 198 -13.23 -0.01 -7.31
N LEU A 199 -13.01 0.30 -6.03
CA LEU A 199 -13.93 -0.04 -4.94
C LEU A 199 -15.32 0.57 -5.19
N ILE A 200 -15.38 1.87 -5.49
CA ILE A 200 -16.63 2.58 -5.79
C ILE A 200 -17.30 2.01 -7.05
N ALA A 201 -16.52 1.79 -8.13
CA ALA A 201 -17.02 1.25 -9.38
C ALA A 201 -17.59 -0.17 -9.21
N SER A 202 -16.91 -1.01 -8.42
CA SER A 202 -17.40 -2.35 -8.09
C SER A 202 -18.72 -2.29 -7.34
N GLN A 203 -18.82 -1.47 -6.29
CA GLN A 203 -20.05 -1.40 -5.52
C GLN A 203 -21.23 -0.88 -6.35
N ASN A 204 -20.99 0.10 -7.24
CA ASN A 204 -22.02 0.59 -8.15
C ASN A 204 -22.47 -0.50 -9.15
N HIS A 205 -21.55 -1.35 -9.62
CA HIS A 205 -21.90 -2.51 -10.44
C HIS A 205 -22.73 -3.53 -9.62
N ASP A 206 -22.29 -3.83 -8.40
CA ASP A 206 -22.93 -4.80 -7.51
C ASP A 206 -24.34 -4.35 -7.10
N ASP A 207 -24.60 -3.05 -7.00
CA ASP A 207 -25.92 -2.47 -6.73
C ASP A 207 -26.93 -2.72 -7.88
N VAL A 208 -26.46 -2.86 -9.12
CA VAL A 208 -27.32 -3.01 -10.31
C VAL A 208 -27.39 -4.46 -10.80
N HIS A 209 -26.28 -5.18 -10.78
CA HIS A 209 -26.15 -6.49 -11.44
C HIS A 209 -25.79 -7.63 -10.48
N GLY A 210 -25.53 -7.34 -9.21
CA GLY A 210 -24.95 -8.28 -8.27
C GLY A 210 -23.43 -8.50 -8.46
N PRO A 211 -22.79 -9.32 -7.61
CA PRO A 211 -21.32 -9.45 -7.54
C PRO A 211 -20.68 -10.23 -8.69
N LYS A 212 -21.49 -10.92 -9.51
CA LYS A 212 -21.00 -11.77 -10.60
C LYS A 212 -20.77 -10.97 -11.88
N SER A 213 -19.73 -11.35 -12.62
CA SER A 213 -19.49 -10.81 -13.96
C SER A 213 -20.48 -11.40 -14.97
N ASN A 214 -20.56 -10.84 -16.19
CA ASN A 214 -21.34 -11.44 -17.28
C ASN A 214 -20.90 -12.89 -17.58
N TYR A 215 -19.59 -13.16 -17.48
CA TYR A 215 -19.03 -14.50 -17.65
C TYR A 215 -19.46 -15.45 -16.53
N GLY A 216 -19.47 -14.98 -15.27
CA GLY A 216 -19.95 -15.77 -14.13
C GLY A 216 -21.44 -16.11 -14.24
N ARG A 217 -22.26 -15.16 -14.73
CA ARG A 217 -23.69 -15.38 -14.99
C ARG A 217 -23.93 -16.38 -16.13
N GLN A 218 -23.13 -16.33 -17.20
CA GLN A 218 -23.21 -17.29 -18.32
C GLN A 218 -22.87 -18.72 -17.89
N MET A 219 -21.89 -18.90 -17.00
CA MET A 219 -21.55 -20.22 -16.44
C MET A 219 -22.67 -20.84 -15.61
N GLU A 220 -23.42 -20.03 -14.83
CA GLU A 220 -24.55 -20.53 -14.04
C GLU A 220 -25.81 -20.78 -14.88
N GLY A 221 -26.00 -20.01 -15.95
CA GLY A 221 -27.11 -20.19 -16.90
C GLY A 221 -26.99 -21.42 -17.80
N GLY A 222 -25.87 -22.17 -17.75
CA GLY A 222 -25.65 -23.36 -18.57
C GLY A 222 -25.42 -23.07 -20.06
N GLU A 223 -25.18 -21.81 -20.45
CA GLU A 223 -24.77 -21.50 -21.82
C GLU A 223 -23.30 -21.88 -22.00
N LYS A 224 -23.06 -23.01 -22.68
CA LYS A 224 -21.75 -23.39 -23.19
C LYS A 224 -21.27 -22.31 -24.16
N ILE A 225 -20.37 -21.45 -23.71
CA ILE A 225 -19.58 -20.61 -24.61
C ILE A 225 -18.69 -21.57 -25.43
N PRO A 226 -18.65 -21.46 -26.77
CA PRO A 226 -17.76 -22.30 -27.58
C PRO A 226 -16.32 -22.10 -27.10
N GLU A 227 -15.61 -23.18 -26.81
CA GLU A 227 -14.17 -23.10 -26.58
C GLU A 227 -13.52 -22.39 -27.78
N PRO A 228 -12.65 -21.40 -27.57
CA PRO A 228 -11.85 -20.89 -28.67
C PRO A 228 -11.01 -22.06 -29.19
N GLU A 229 -11.18 -22.40 -30.47
CA GLU A 229 -10.41 -23.44 -31.12
C GLU A 229 -8.93 -23.27 -30.77
N PRO A 230 -8.24 -24.33 -30.33
CA PRO A 230 -6.80 -24.27 -30.23
C PRO A 230 -6.28 -23.92 -31.62
N ALA A 231 -5.57 -22.79 -31.72
CA ALA A 231 -4.81 -22.45 -32.91
C ALA A 231 -3.79 -23.58 -33.13
N ASN A 232 -4.21 -24.60 -33.88
CA ASN A 232 -3.33 -25.66 -34.33
C ASN A 232 -2.26 -24.99 -35.17
N GLY A 233 -1.06 -25.00 -34.60
CA GLY A 233 0.11 -24.38 -35.17
C GLY A 233 0.33 -24.84 -36.61
N LEU A 234 0.60 -23.88 -37.48
CA LEU A 234 1.48 -24.07 -38.61
C LEU A 234 2.85 -24.55 -38.10
N HIS A 235 2.96 -25.84 -37.80
CA HIS A 235 4.24 -26.49 -37.54
C HIS A 235 4.12 -27.99 -37.78
N ASN A 236 4.00 -28.40 -39.05
CA ASN A 236 4.42 -29.71 -39.56
C ASN A 236 4.20 -29.82 -41.09
N GLN A 237 4.82 -28.94 -41.85
CA GLN A 237 5.07 -29.17 -43.28
C GLN A 237 6.53 -28.87 -43.61
N THR A 238 7.43 -29.68 -43.04
CA THR A 238 8.74 -29.97 -43.61
C THR A 238 9.24 -31.24 -42.94
N LEU A 239 9.75 -32.17 -43.74
CA LEU A 239 10.27 -33.50 -43.39
C LEU A 239 9.25 -34.65 -43.53
N ARG A 240 9.04 -35.05 -44.79
CA ARG A 240 9.17 -36.44 -45.23
C ARG A 240 9.43 -36.45 -46.75
N GLU A 241 10.64 -36.94 -47.07
CA GLU A 241 11.12 -37.62 -48.28
C GLU A 241 10.52 -37.26 -49.65
#